data_AF-A0A377JYX6-F1
#
_entry.id   AF-A0A377JYX6-F1
#
_cell.length_a   1.000
_cell.length_b   1.000
_cell.length_c   1.000
_cell.angle_alpha   90.00
_cell.angle_beta   90.00
_cell.angle_gamma   90.00
#
_symmetry.space_group_name_H-M   'P 1'
#
loop_
_entity.id
_entity.type
_entity.pdbx_description
1 polymer ?
#
loop_
_entity_poly.entity_id
_entity_poly.type
_entity_poly.pdbx_seq_one_letter_code
_entity_poly.pdbx_strand_id
1 'polypeptide(L)'
;MDKNQLKSLLFTHDKSRLKANAWNMQKATELINMLDSSIDLESYALKIISCGFFDLKELVRCLDYILLERAKDEALQYKIKNFVGTAYQEQILKERFCYIKSCENLPKWYRELL
;
A
#
# COMPACT_ATOMS: atom_id res chain seq x y z
N MET A 1 -7.97 5.72 13.40
CA MET A 1 -6.65 6.37 13.53
C MET A 1 -6.44 7.35 12.38
N ASP A 2 -5.82 8.51 12.61
CA ASP A 2 -5.48 9.49 11.56
C ASP A 2 -4.02 9.37 11.06
N LYS A 3 -3.68 10.10 9.98
CA LYS A 3 -2.34 10.09 9.38
C LYS A 3 -1.24 10.57 10.32
N ASN A 4 -1.52 11.51 11.23
CA ASN A 4 -0.54 12.01 12.18
C ASN A 4 -0.31 11.02 13.31
N GLN A 5 -1.35 10.33 13.77
CA GLN A 5 -1.25 9.21 14.70
C GLN A 5 -0.42 8.07 14.09
N LEU A 6 -0.64 7.72 12.82
CA LEU A 6 0.17 6.72 12.10
C LEU A 6 1.64 7.14 12.00
N LYS A 7 1.93 8.38 11.61
CA LYS A 7 3.31 8.91 11.59
C LYS A 7 3.95 8.84 12.97
N SER A 8 3.22 9.26 14.01
CA SER A 8 3.70 9.23 15.39
C SER A 8 4.02 7.80 15.81
N LEU A 9 3.15 6.83 15.52
CA LEU A 9 3.40 5.42 15.79
C LEU A 9 4.71 4.95 15.13
N LEU A 10 4.84 5.17 13.82
CA LEU A 10 6.00 4.73 13.02
C LEU A 10 7.30 5.40 13.44
N PHE A 11 7.25 6.66 13.84
CA PHE A 11 8.44 7.44 14.21
C PHE A 11 8.70 7.43 15.72
N THR A 12 7.85 6.83 16.55
CA THR A 12 8.10 6.77 18.01
C THR A 12 8.55 5.37 18.44
N HIS A 13 8.03 4.32 17.79
CA HIS A 13 8.29 2.94 18.19
C HIS A 13 9.62 2.34 17.74
N ASP A 14 10.36 2.97 16.82
CA ASP A 14 11.65 2.43 16.37
C ASP A 14 12.74 3.51 16.27
N LYS A 15 13.80 3.36 17.05
CA LYS A 15 15.00 4.21 16.99
C LYS A 15 15.99 3.75 15.91
N SER A 16 15.77 2.62 15.22
CA SER A 16 16.91 1.88 14.66
C SER A 16 17.18 1.97 13.15
N ARG A 17 16.24 2.35 12.26
CA ARG A 17 16.53 2.39 10.80
C ARG A 17 15.89 3.51 9.98
N LEU A 18 14.60 3.82 10.21
CA LEU A 18 13.97 4.97 9.55
C LEU A 18 14.60 6.29 10.01
N LYS A 19 14.76 6.48 11.34
CA LYS A 19 15.40 7.69 11.90
C LYS A 19 16.86 7.86 11.56
N ALA A 20 17.58 6.76 11.31
CA ALA A 20 18.98 6.80 10.91
C ALA A 20 19.16 7.42 9.51
N ASN A 21 18.10 7.50 8.71
CA ASN A 21 18.14 8.06 7.37
C ASN A 21 16.98 9.04 7.13
N ALA A 22 17.29 10.34 7.17
CA ALA A 22 16.33 11.42 6.92
C ALA A 22 15.59 11.28 5.58
N TRP A 23 16.25 10.72 4.55
CA TRP A 23 15.64 10.43 3.25
C TRP A 23 14.51 9.40 3.35
N ASN A 24 14.70 8.35 4.15
CA ASN A 24 13.69 7.32 4.34
C ASN A 24 12.50 7.85 5.15
N MET A 25 12.73 8.74 6.13
CA MET A 25 11.64 9.41 6.86
C MET A 25 10.82 10.33 5.96
N GLN A 26 11.49 11.07 5.07
CA GLN A 26 10.80 11.92 4.10
C GLN A 26 9.91 11.09 3.17
N LYS A 27 10.45 10.01 2.60
CA LYS A 27 9.70 9.07 1.75
C LYS A 27 8.53 8.41 2.49
N ALA A 28 8.73 7.95 3.73
CA ALA A 28 7.66 7.39 4.54
C ALA A 28 6.54 8.42 4.80
N THR A 29 6.90 9.67 5.08
CA THR A 29 5.95 10.76 5.29
C THR A 29 5.16 11.08 4.02
N GLU A 30 5.85 11.17 2.88
CA GLU A 30 5.25 11.36 1.56
C GLU A 30 4.24 10.24 1.27
N LEU A 31 4.64 8.98 1.46
CA LEU A 31 3.77 7.82 1.25
C LEU A 31 2.50 7.90 2.09
N ILE A 32 2.62 8.16 3.40
CA ILE A 32 1.49 8.27 4.32
C ILE A 32 0.54 9.40 3.92
N ASN A 33 1.10 10.52 3.44
CA ASN A 33 0.30 11.66 3.00
C ASN A 33 -0.50 11.34 1.72
N MET A 34 0.04 10.50 0.84
CA MET A 34 -0.60 10.08 -0.41
C MET A 34 -1.68 9.00 -0.21
N LEU A 35 -1.73 8.34 0.95
CA LEU A 35 -2.81 7.38 1.25
C LEU A 35 -4.16 8.09 1.20
N ASP A 36 -5.07 7.60 0.37
CA ASP A 36 -6.44 8.12 0.34
C ASP A 36 -7.25 7.62 1.56
N SER A 37 -8.48 8.12 1.69
CA SER A 37 -9.38 7.73 2.78
C SER A 37 -9.91 6.30 2.66
N SER A 38 -9.65 5.61 1.55
CA SER A 38 -10.09 4.23 1.36
C SER A 38 -9.13 3.22 1.97
N ILE A 39 -7.91 3.64 2.35
CA ILE A 39 -6.97 2.81 3.10
C ILE A 39 -7.32 2.86 4.58
N ASP A 40 -7.68 1.71 5.15
CA ASP A 40 -7.80 1.58 6.60
C ASP A 40 -6.41 1.67 7.26
N LEU A 41 -6.14 2.83 7.85
CA LEU A 41 -4.86 3.11 8.48
C LEU A 41 -4.61 2.20 9.69
N GLU A 42 -5.65 1.74 10.39
CA GLU A 42 -5.50 0.85 11.55
C GLU A 42 -5.00 -0.53 11.12
N SER A 43 -5.66 -1.13 10.14
CA SER A 43 -5.18 -2.38 9.53
C SER A 43 -3.75 -2.25 8.99
N TYR A 44 -3.43 -1.10 8.36
CA TYR A 44 -2.08 -0.84 7.88
C TYR A 44 -1.05 -0.78 9.03
N ALA A 45 -1.33 -0.01 10.09
CA ALA A 45 -0.47 0.04 11.27
C ALA A 45 -0.27 -1.33 11.91
N LEU A 46 -1.34 -2.10 12.11
CA LEU A 46 -1.27 -3.44 12.69
C LEU A 46 -0.39 -4.37 11.84
N LYS A 47 -0.50 -4.29 10.51
CA LYS A 47 0.35 -5.07 9.60
C LYS A 47 1.83 -4.72 9.76
N ILE A 48 2.16 -3.43 9.77
CA ILE A 48 3.54 -2.97 9.95
C ILE A 48 4.09 -3.40 11.32
N ILE A 49 3.33 -3.24 12.40
CA ILE A 49 3.73 -3.69 13.75
C ILE A 49 3.97 -5.20 13.76
N SER A 50 3.08 -5.98 13.13
CA SER A 50 3.20 -7.45 13.09
C SER A 50 4.46 -7.93 12.36
N CYS A 51 4.97 -7.16 11.41
CA CYS A 51 6.23 -7.46 10.72
C CYS A 51 7.47 -7.22 11.61
N GLY A 52 7.35 -6.50 12.73
CA GLY A 52 8.40 -6.33 13.72
C GLY A 52 9.59 -5.45 13.30
N PHE A 53 9.60 -4.94 12.07
CA PHE A 53 10.67 -4.10 11.51
C PHE A 53 10.09 -2.88 10.78
N PHE A 54 10.57 -1.69 11.12
CA PHE A 54 10.14 -0.44 10.50
C PHE A 54 11.24 0.11 9.58
N ASP A 55 11.28 -0.38 8.34
CA ASP A 55 12.03 0.25 7.25
C ASP A 55 11.11 0.65 6.09
N LEU A 56 11.64 1.48 5.18
CA LEU A 56 10.83 2.00 4.07
C LEU A 56 10.33 0.89 3.13
N LYS A 57 11.09 -0.19 2.95
CA LYS A 57 10.69 -1.31 2.09
C LYS A 57 9.54 -2.09 2.73
N GLU A 58 9.58 -2.31 4.04
CA GLU A 58 8.50 -2.97 4.75
C GLU A 58 7.22 -2.14 4.76
N LEU A 59 7.31 -0.81 4.87
CA LEU A 59 6.16 0.07 4.67
C LEU A 59 5.56 -0.11 3.27
N VAL A 60 6.40 -0.07 2.23
CA VAL A 60 5.98 -0.28 0.84
C VAL A 60 5.31 -1.64 0.66
N ARG A 61 5.91 -2.72 1.17
CA ARG A 61 5.36 -4.09 1.08
C ARG A 61 4.03 -4.26 1.81
N CYS A 62 3.92 -3.69 3.01
CA CYS A 62 2.68 -3.74 3.78
C CYS A 62 1.54 -3.01 3.03
N LEU A 63 1.85 -1.86 2.44
CA LEU A 63 0.89 -1.14 1.62
C LEU A 63 0.53 -1.93 0.37
N ASP A 64 1.52 -2.51 -0.32
CA ASP A 64 1.32 -3.29 -1.54
C ASP A 64 0.38 -4.47 -1.32
N TYR A 65 0.57 -5.19 -0.21
CA TYR A 65 -0.31 -6.26 0.19
C TYR A 65 -1.76 -5.79 0.38
N ILE A 66 -1.96 -4.66 1.05
CA ILE A 66 -3.30 -4.08 1.25
C ILE A 66 -3.93 -3.68 -0.09
N LEU A 67 -3.16 -3.07 -0.98
CA LEU A 67 -3.63 -2.66 -2.30
C LEU A 67 -3.98 -3.88 -3.18
N LEU A 68 -3.22 -4.97 -3.09
CA LEU A 68 -3.51 -6.21 -3.80
C LEU A 68 -4.78 -6.88 -3.30
N GLU A 69 -4.98 -7.01 -1.99
CA GLU A 69 -6.20 -7.59 -1.43
C GLU A 69 -7.43 -6.74 -1.81
N ARG A 70 -7.32 -5.42 -1.72
CA ARG A 70 -8.38 -4.52 -2.17
C ARG A 70 -8.67 -4.62 -3.66
N ALA A 71 -7.63 -4.73 -4.49
CA ALA A 71 -7.80 -4.89 -5.92
C ALA A 71 -8.55 -6.18 -6.27
N LYS A 72 -8.37 -7.26 -5.48
CA LYS A 72 -9.16 -8.49 -5.61
C LYS A 72 -10.63 -8.26 -5.29
N ASP A 73 -10.92 -7.59 -4.17
CA ASP A 73 -12.29 -7.30 -3.76
C ASP A 73 -13.00 -6.38 -4.76
N GLU A 74 -12.33 -5.32 -5.21
CA GLU A 74 -12.85 -4.39 -6.22
C GLU A 74 -13.09 -5.10 -7.55
N ALA A 75 -12.18 -5.99 -7.97
CA ALA A 75 -12.30 -6.75 -9.22
C ALA A 75 -13.56 -7.63 -9.31
N LEU A 76 -14.14 -8.03 -8.17
CA LEU A 76 -15.40 -8.79 -8.13
C LEU A 76 -16.59 -7.98 -8.65
N GLN A 77 -16.52 -6.64 -8.58
CA GLN A 77 -17.60 -5.74 -9.01
C GLN A 77 -17.57 -5.46 -10.52
N TYR A 78 -16.45 -5.74 -11.20
CA TYR A 78 -16.28 -5.47 -12.62
C TYR A 78 -16.64 -6.67 -13.48
N LYS A 79 -17.15 -6.38 -14.68
CA LYS A 79 -17.40 -7.36 -15.75
C LYS A 79 -16.89 -6.82 -17.08
N ILE A 80 -16.14 -7.63 -17.83
CA ILE A 80 -15.64 -7.23 -19.15
C ILE A 80 -16.63 -7.74 -20.20
N LYS A 81 -17.30 -6.81 -20.89
CA LYS A 81 -18.22 -7.15 -21.97
C LYS A 81 -17.45 -7.81 -23.12
N ASN A 82 -17.98 -8.91 -23.65
CA ASN A 82 -17.41 -9.65 -24.79
C ASN A 82 -15.96 -10.10 -24.58
N PHE A 83 -15.56 -10.42 -23.35
CA PHE A 83 -14.22 -10.95 -23.08
C PHE A 83 -14.03 -12.31 -23.77
N VAL A 84 -12.88 -12.46 -24.43
CA VAL A 84 -12.47 -13.71 -25.09
C VAL A 84 -11.30 -14.30 -24.31
N GLY A 85 -11.58 -15.34 -23.52
CA GLY A 85 -10.62 -16.00 -22.64
C GLY A 85 -11.30 -16.80 -21.54
N THR A 86 -10.53 -17.29 -20.57
CA THR A 86 -11.09 -18.01 -19.40
C THR A 86 -11.54 -17.04 -18.31
N ALA A 87 -12.47 -17.47 -17.45
CA ALA A 87 -12.88 -16.69 -16.27
C ALA A 87 -11.68 -16.32 -15.37
N TYR A 88 -10.68 -17.20 -15.29
CA TYR A 88 -9.42 -16.94 -14.58
C TYR A 88 -8.62 -15.79 -15.22
N GLN A 89 -8.49 -15.77 -16.55
CA GLN A 89 -7.83 -14.68 -17.27
C GLN A 89 -8.60 -13.36 -17.12
N GLU A 90 -9.93 -13.39 -17.17
CA GLU A 90 -10.76 -12.21 -16.93
C GLU A 90 -10.53 -11.66 -15.52
N GLN A 91 -10.49 -12.54 -14.52
CA GLN A 91 -10.26 -12.16 -13.13
C GLN A 91 -8.89 -11.49 -12.93
N ILE A 92 -7.82 -12.08 -13.47
CA ILE A 92 -6.47 -11.48 -13.41
C ILE A 92 -6.46 -10.07 -14.04
N LEU A 93 -7.13 -9.90 -15.18
CA LEU A 93 -7.17 -8.59 -15.85
C LEU A 93 -7.87 -7.54 -15.00
N LYS A 94 -8.99 -7.89 -14.37
CA LYS A 94 -9.73 -6.99 -13.48
C LYS A 94 -8.92 -6.64 -12.24
N GLU A 95 -8.29 -7.63 -11.61
CA GLU A 95 -7.40 -7.42 -10.45
C GLU A 95 -6.25 -6.48 -10.80
N ARG A 96 -5.59 -6.73 -11.93
CA ARG A 96 -4.50 -5.87 -12.40
C ARG A 96 -4.96 -4.45 -12.71
N PHE A 97 -6.13 -4.28 -13.31
CA PHE A 97 -6.72 -2.97 -13.57
C PHE A 97 -6.97 -2.21 -12.26
N CYS A 98 -7.62 -2.82 -11.28
CA CYS A 98 -7.93 -2.19 -9.99
C CYS A 98 -6.65 -1.84 -9.22
N TYR A 99 -5.66 -2.75 -9.22
CA TYR A 99 -4.37 -2.49 -8.60
C TYR A 99 -3.63 -1.32 -9.26
N ILE A 100 -3.54 -1.29 -10.59
CA ILE A 100 -2.88 -0.18 -11.32
C ILE A 100 -3.53 1.15 -10.96
N LYS A 101 -4.88 1.21 -10.99
CA LYS A 101 -5.66 2.39 -10.63
C LYS A 101 -5.38 2.86 -9.20
N SER A 102 -5.32 1.93 -8.25
CA SER A 102 -5.00 2.25 -6.85
C SER A 102 -3.59 2.84 -6.68
N CYS A 103 -2.65 2.42 -7.54
CA CYS A 103 -1.27 2.88 -7.53
C CYS A 103 -1.02 4.19 -8.30
N GLU A 104 -2.02 4.78 -8.97
CA GLU A 104 -1.83 6.01 -9.78
C GLU A 104 -1.44 7.22 -8.93
N ASN A 105 -1.92 7.29 -7.69
CA ASN A 105 -1.68 8.41 -6.79
C ASN A 105 -0.45 8.23 -5.89
N LEU A 106 0.27 7.10 -6.01
CA LEU A 106 1.45 6.83 -5.19
C LEU A 106 2.71 7.48 -5.78
N PRO A 107 3.71 7.81 -4.95
CA PRO A 107 4.97 8.38 -5.42
C PRO A 107 5.65 7.46 -6.45
N LYS A 108 6.30 8.02 -7.48
CA LYS A 108 6.99 7.23 -8.52
C LYS A 108 7.98 6.22 -7.95
N TRP A 109 8.71 6.63 -6.90
CA TRP A 109 9.69 5.79 -6.24
C TRP A 109 9.08 4.61 -5.47
N TYR A 110 7.76 4.60 -5.21
CA TYR A 110 7.08 3.46 -4.58
C TYR A 110 7.33 2.18 -5.36
N ARG A 111 7.18 2.23 -6.70
CA ARG A 111 7.38 1.08 -7.58
C ARG A 111 8.84 0.65 -7.71
N GLU A 112 9.78 1.54 -7.43
CA GLU A 112 11.22 1.23 -7.44
C GLU A 112 11.66 0.39 -6.23
N LEU A 113 10.81 0.31 -5.20
CA LEU A 113 11.08 -0.38 -3.95
C LEU A 113 10.32 -1.70 -3.79
N LEU A 114 9.45 -2.04 -4.74
CA LEU A 114 8.79 -3.35 -4.87
C LEU A 114 9.76 -4.37 -5.47
#